data_AF-A0A7W0YNJ6-F1
#
_entry.id   AF-A0A7W0YNJ6-F1
#
_cell.length_a   1.000
_cell.length_b   1.000
_cell.length_c   1.000
_cell.angle_alpha   90.00
_cell.angle_beta   90.00
_cell.angle_gamma   90.00
#
_symmetry.space_group_name_H-M   'P 1'
#
loop_
_entity.id
_entity.type
_entity.pdbx_description
1 polymer ?
#
loop_
_entity_poly.entity_id
_entity_poly.type
_entity_poly.pdbx_seq_one_letter_code
_entity_poly.pdbx_strand_id
1 'polypeptide(L)'
;MPLAPRIGRLLAALGTIAILGLTLYPNPRQAAASANTALTCLACGAQGGADITHNILLFLPLGVGLGLARWPWRRAVAASALLSFSVEGLQYFVVAGRDASLGDLLSNTTGGALGAALGPWLGGVLCPTRGAARRLLAGGVAAWLGLLALSGWLQQPGAGDGSLTSTWARHSPRPNAFLGSVHFAGLDGVAMPPEGTPPESLALRSRFEQGEIGLAVQVVSGRPTAFGWIYMLLADESPQLGFNQQGRRALLVVPVRGLRYKLRPPTLSLPGAFPRRPSVPVALEGGRQGNRIWLASSYAGRRRATELVLSPSHGWAMLDPFG
;
A
#
# COMPACT_ATOMS: atom_id res chain seq x y z
N MET A 1 -26.69 -26.65 14.08
CA MET A 1 -27.10 -26.35 12.69
C MET A 1 -26.49 -27.37 11.73
N PRO A 2 -27.27 -28.32 11.17
CA PRO A 2 -26.79 -29.35 10.24
C PRO A 2 -26.24 -28.79 8.90
N LEU A 3 -26.53 -27.53 8.57
CA LEU A 3 -26.06 -26.86 7.34
C LEU A 3 -24.62 -26.31 7.43
N ALA A 4 -24.08 -26.12 8.64
CA ALA A 4 -22.77 -25.48 8.83
C ALA A 4 -21.60 -26.20 8.10
N PRO A 5 -21.51 -27.55 8.07
CA PRO A 5 -20.42 -28.21 7.39
C PRO A 5 -20.48 -28.09 5.85
N ARG A 6 -21.68 -28.03 5.26
CA ARG A 6 -21.85 -27.86 3.80
C ARG A 6 -21.43 -26.46 3.38
N ILE A 7 -21.89 -25.45 4.12
CA ILE A 7 -21.50 -24.05 3.91
C ILE A 7 -19.98 -23.90 4.09
N GLY A 8 -19.41 -24.52 5.13
CA GLY A 8 -17.97 -24.50 5.38
C GLY A 8 -17.15 -25.07 4.23
N ARG A 9 -17.54 -26.23 3.68
CA ARG A 9 -16.88 -26.82 2.50
C ARG A 9 -16.99 -25.93 1.26
N LEU A 10 -18.16 -25.34 1.01
CA LEU A 10 -18.35 -24.42 -0.11
C LEU A 10 -17.45 -23.19 0.04
N LEU A 11 -17.43 -22.59 1.23
CA LEU A 11 -16.58 -21.43 1.52
C LEU A 11 -15.09 -21.76 1.38
N ALA A 12 -14.66 -22.93 1.86
CA ALA A 12 -13.28 -23.39 1.70
C ALA A 12 -12.94 -23.57 0.20
N ALA A 13 -13.83 -24.18 -0.59
CA ALA A 13 -13.62 -24.36 -2.02
C ALA A 13 -13.54 -23.02 -2.77
N LEU A 14 -14.47 -22.10 -2.50
CA LEU A 14 -14.47 -20.75 -3.08
C LEU A 14 -13.22 -19.96 -2.65
N GLY A 15 -12.82 -20.06 -1.39
CA GLY A 15 -11.59 -19.48 -0.87
C GLY A 15 -10.35 -19.99 -1.60
N THR A 16 -10.22 -21.32 -1.76
CA THR A 16 -9.14 -21.92 -2.55
C THR A 16 -9.13 -21.44 -4.00
N ILE A 17 -10.28 -21.39 -4.66
CA ILE A 17 -10.38 -20.89 -6.05
C ILE A 17 -9.94 -19.43 -6.13
N ALA A 18 -10.38 -18.58 -5.19
CA ALA A 18 -9.99 -17.18 -5.14
C ALA A 18 -8.49 -17.01 -4.89
N ILE A 19 -7.91 -17.79 -3.96
CA ILE A 19 -6.46 -17.82 -3.71
C ILE A 19 -5.73 -18.14 -5.01
N LEU A 20 -6.03 -19.28 -5.64
CA LEU A 20 -5.35 -19.72 -6.86
C LEU A 20 -5.51 -18.70 -8.00
N GLY A 21 -6.71 -18.14 -8.19
CA GLY A 21 -6.98 -17.17 -9.24
C GLY A 21 -6.25 -15.84 -9.04
N LEU A 22 -6.11 -15.36 -7.81
CA LEU A 22 -5.48 -14.08 -7.51
C LEU A 22 -3.95 -14.17 -7.41
N THR A 23 -3.41 -15.31 -6.94
CA THR A 23 -1.97 -15.47 -6.74
C THR A 23 -1.25 -16.02 -7.97
N LEU A 24 -1.89 -16.88 -8.76
CA LEU A 24 -1.28 -17.49 -9.95
C LEU A 24 -1.53 -16.69 -11.23
N TYR A 25 -2.22 -15.56 -11.16
CA TYR A 25 -2.33 -14.64 -12.28
C TYR A 25 -0.98 -13.94 -12.54
N PRO A 26 -0.38 -14.11 -13.74
CA PRO A 26 0.94 -13.58 -14.04
C PRO A 26 0.93 -12.05 -14.10
N ASN A 27 1.99 -11.42 -13.57
CA ASN A 27 2.17 -9.98 -13.60
C ASN A 27 3.54 -9.61 -14.22
N PRO A 28 3.67 -9.65 -15.56
CA PRO A 28 4.96 -9.48 -16.22
C PRO A 28 5.61 -8.11 -15.95
N ARG A 29 4.83 -7.10 -15.55
CA ARG A 29 5.34 -5.77 -15.21
C ARG A 29 6.19 -5.75 -13.94
N GLN A 30 6.04 -6.74 -13.06
CA GLN A 30 6.75 -6.83 -11.79
C GLN A 30 7.95 -7.78 -11.83
N ALA A 31 8.16 -8.56 -12.91
CA ALA A 31 9.23 -9.55 -13.01
C ALA A 31 10.64 -9.02 -12.72
N ALA A 32 10.96 -7.81 -13.20
CA ALA A 32 12.26 -7.19 -12.94
C ALA A 32 12.43 -6.72 -11.48
N ALA A 33 11.34 -6.32 -10.82
CA ALA A 33 11.37 -5.94 -9.41
C ALA A 33 11.52 -7.17 -8.52
N SER A 34 10.83 -8.26 -8.87
CA SER A 34 10.80 -9.48 -8.08
C SER A 34 12.11 -10.27 -8.06
N ALA A 35 12.94 -10.15 -9.10
CA ALA A 35 14.21 -10.87 -9.17
C ALA A 35 15.21 -10.51 -8.05
N ASN A 36 15.02 -9.37 -7.36
CA ASN A 36 15.94 -8.88 -6.34
C ASN A 36 15.44 -9.12 -4.90
N THR A 37 14.28 -9.76 -4.71
CA THR A 37 13.72 -9.99 -3.38
C THR A 37 14.35 -11.22 -2.74
N ALA A 38 14.91 -11.06 -1.53
CA ALA A 38 15.45 -12.18 -0.78
C ALA A 38 14.33 -13.10 -0.28
N LEU A 39 14.44 -14.41 -0.55
CA LEU A 39 13.44 -15.43 -0.15
C LEU A 39 13.16 -15.46 1.37
N THR A 40 14.14 -15.06 2.19
CA THR A 40 14.07 -15.09 3.66
C THR A 40 13.49 -13.83 4.29
N CYS A 41 13.22 -12.80 3.49
CA CYS A 41 12.73 -11.53 4.03
C CYS A 41 11.22 -11.64 4.35
N LEU A 42 10.84 -11.14 5.53
CA LEU A 42 9.47 -11.29 6.08
C LEU A 42 8.50 -10.20 5.64
N ALA A 43 9.00 -8.99 5.43
CA ALA A 43 8.21 -7.83 5.01
C ALA A 43 9.04 -7.04 4.00
N CYS A 44 9.07 -7.50 2.75
CA CYS A 44 9.98 -6.98 1.73
C CYS A 44 9.38 -5.82 0.96
N GLY A 45 10.26 -5.04 0.31
CA GLY A 45 9.84 -3.89 -0.49
C GLY A 45 9.25 -2.75 0.32
N ALA A 46 8.74 -1.75 -0.41
CA ALA A 46 8.15 -0.54 0.15
C ALA A 46 6.73 -0.76 0.71
N GLN A 47 6.07 -1.88 0.37
CA GLN A 47 4.67 -2.17 0.69
C GLN A 47 4.47 -3.48 1.47
N GLY A 48 5.54 -4.08 2.00
CA GLY A 48 5.46 -5.41 2.61
C GLY A 48 4.45 -5.56 3.75
N GLY A 49 4.08 -4.48 4.45
CA GLY A 49 3.02 -4.53 5.47
C GLY A 49 1.62 -4.62 4.88
N ALA A 50 1.37 -3.95 3.76
CA ALA A 50 0.14 -4.09 3.00
C ALA A 50 0.04 -5.52 2.44
N ASP A 51 1.13 -6.05 1.89
CA ASP A 51 1.18 -7.40 1.31
C ASP A 51 0.88 -8.48 2.37
N ILE A 52 1.49 -8.40 3.56
CA ILE A 52 1.15 -9.27 4.71
C ILE A 52 -0.34 -9.21 5.04
N THR A 53 -0.91 -8.01 5.08
CA THR A 53 -2.32 -7.81 5.41
C THR A 53 -3.23 -8.43 4.36
N HIS A 54 -2.91 -8.26 3.07
CA HIS A 54 -3.66 -8.87 1.96
C HIS A 54 -3.63 -10.38 2.01
N ASN A 55 -2.48 -10.97 2.25
CA ASN A 55 -2.31 -12.42 2.35
C ASN A 55 -3.12 -13.03 3.51
N ILE A 56 -3.09 -12.38 4.68
CA ILE A 56 -3.91 -12.79 5.83
C ILE A 56 -5.39 -12.75 5.44
N LEU A 57 -5.86 -11.65 4.85
CA LEU A 57 -7.27 -11.49 4.44
C LEU A 57 -7.68 -12.48 3.34
N LEU A 58 -6.77 -12.81 2.43
CA LEU A 58 -7.01 -13.74 1.33
C LEU A 58 -7.19 -15.19 1.81
N PHE A 59 -6.42 -15.63 2.80
CA PHE A 59 -6.51 -16.98 3.36
C PHE A 59 -7.56 -17.14 4.47
N LEU A 60 -8.02 -16.04 5.06
CA LEU A 60 -9.01 -16.06 6.14
C LEU A 60 -10.32 -16.77 5.76
N PRO A 61 -10.93 -16.55 4.58
CA PRO A 61 -12.13 -17.29 4.14
C PRO A 61 -11.92 -18.81 4.04
N LEU A 62 -10.76 -19.26 3.55
CA LEU A 62 -10.42 -20.69 3.50
C LEU A 62 -10.39 -21.26 4.92
N GLY A 63 -9.68 -20.61 5.84
CA GLY A 63 -9.63 -21.01 7.24
C GLY A 63 -11.02 -21.10 7.87
N VAL A 64 -11.85 -20.06 7.69
CA VAL A 64 -13.23 -20.02 8.19
C VAL A 64 -14.04 -21.20 7.65
N GLY A 65 -13.93 -21.47 6.34
CA GLY A 65 -14.60 -22.60 5.70
C GLY A 65 -14.22 -23.95 6.30
N LEU A 66 -12.91 -24.19 6.51
CA LEU A 66 -12.39 -25.41 7.14
C LEU A 66 -12.86 -25.55 8.60
N GLY A 67 -12.85 -24.46 9.37
CA GLY A 67 -13.36 -24.43 10.75
C GLY A 67 -14.85 -24.74 10.83
N LEU A 68 -15.67 -24.15 9.94
CA LEU A 68 -17.10 -24.46 9.82
C LEU A 68 -17.37 -25.91 9.35
N ALA A 69 -16.49 -26.45 8.52
CA ALA A 69 -16.47 -27.86 8.12
C ALA A 69 -15.99 -28.80 9.24
N ARG A 70 -15.73 -28.28 10.44
CA ARG A 70 -15.28 -29.01 11.64
C ARG A 70 -13.93 -29.69 11.47
N TRP A 71 -13.06 -29.13 10.63
CA TRP A 71 -11.66 -29.58 10.62
C TRP A 71 -11.02 -29.20 11.96
N PRO A 72 -10.22 -30.10 12.57
CA PRO A 72 -9.45 -29.73 13.73
C PRO A 72 -8.46 -28.63 13.33
N TRP A 73 -8.30 -27.61 14.19
CA TRP A 73 -7.50 -26.41 13.90
C TRP A 73 -6.13 -26.74 13.29
N ARG A 74 -5.41 -27.72 13.87
CA ARG A 74 -4.10 -28.17 13.37
C ARG A 74 -4.12 -28.63 11.91
N ARG A 75 -5.17 -29.34 11.47
CA ARG A 75 -5.30 -29.77 10.07
C ARG A 75 -5.64 -28.60 9.14
N ALA A 76 -6.43 -27.64 9.61
CA ALA A 76 -6.74 -26.44 8.83
C ALA A 76 -5.50 -25.56 8.64
N VAL A 77 -4.67 -25.41 9.68
CA VAL A 77 -3.36 -24.74 9.59
C VAL A 77 -2.45 -25.47 8.63
N ALA A 78 -2.29 -26.79 8.76
CA ALA A 78 -1.45 -27.59 7.87
C ALA A 78 -1.90 -27.51 6.41
N ALA A 79 -3.22 -27.55 6.16
CA ALA A 79 -3.77 -27.39 4.81
C ALA A 79 -3.49 -26.00 4.22
N SER A 80 -3.63 -24.95 5.03
CA SER A 80 -3.34 -23.57 4.62
C SER A 80 -1.85 -23.38 4.31
N ALA A 81 -0.98 -23.92 5.16
CA ALA A 81 0.47 -23.91 4.95
C ALA A 81 0.88 -24.67 3.70
N LEU A 82 0.31 -25.86 3.47
CA LEU A 82 0.59 -26.67 2.29
C LEU A 82 0.12 -25.98 1.00
N LEU A 83 -1.09 -25.39 1.01
CA LEU A 83 -1.60 -24.62 -0.12
C LEU A 83 -0.70 -23.43 -0.41
N SER A 84 -0.33 -22.66 0.61
CA SER A 84 0.58 -21.53 0.44
C SER A 84 1.94 -21.99 -0.10
N PHE A 85 2.55 -23.02 0.47
CA PHE A 85 3.82 -23.57 -0.02
C PHE A 85 3.74 -23.99 -1.50
N SER A 86 2.60 -24.58 -1.90
CA SER A 86 2.37 -24.98 -3.29
C SER A 86 2.21 -23.75 -4.21
N VAL A 87 1.51 -22.71 -3.77
CA VAL A 87 1.37 -21.44 -4.52
C VAL A 87 2.72 -20.74 -4.67
N GLU A 88 3.47 -20.58 -3.58
CA GLU A 88 4.81 -19.98 -3.58
C GLU A 88 5.76 -20.76 -4.50
N GLY A 89 5.73 -22.10 -4.45
CA GLY A 89 6.51 -22.94 -5.34
C GLY A 89 6.14 -22.74 -6.81
N LEU A 90 4.85 -22.69 -7.14
CA LEU A 90 4.40 -22.40 -8.51
C LEU A 90 4.79 -20.99 -8.95
N GLN A 91 4.74 -20.00 -8.07
CA GLN A 91 5.18 -18.64 -8.38
C GLN A 91 6.68 -18.59 -8.65
N TYR A 92 7.46 -19.28 -7.84
CA TYR A 92 8.91 -19.35 -8.00
C TYR A 92 9.34 -20.05 -9.30
N PHE A 93 8.69 -21.17 -9.65
CA PHE A 93 9.12 -22.00 -10.78
C PHE A 93 8.38 -21.74 -12.10
N VAL A 94 7.14 -21.22 -12.06
CA VAL A 94 6.24 -21.21 -13.22
C VAL A 94 5.67 -19.82 -13.52
N VAL A 95 5.25 -19.05 -12.52
CA VAL A 95 4.54 -17.77 -12.73
C VAL A 95 5.51 -16.59 -12.70
N ALA A 96 5.89 -16.09 -13.88
CA ALA A 96 6.75 -14.92 -13.98
C ALA A 96 6.10 -13.66 -13.36
N GLY A 97 6.90 -12.88 -12.63
CA GLY A 97 6.46 -11.59 -12.07
C GLY A 97 5.80 -11.65 -10.70
N ARG A 98 6.06 -12.72 -9.94
CA ARG A 98 5.68 -12.82 -8.54
C ARG A 98 6.91 -13.13 -7.69
N ASP A 99 6.95 -12.52 -6.52
CA ASP A 99 7.92 -12.79 -5.48
C ASP A 99 7.43 -13.99 -4.67
N ALA A 100 8.26 -15.03 -4.59
CA ALA A 100 8.05 -16.07 -3.59
C ALA A 100 8.77 -15.65 -2.32
N SER A 101 8.08 -15.60 -1.18
CA SER A 101 8.71 -15.17 0.08
C SER A 101 8.27 -15.97 1.29
N LEU A 102 9.17 -16.09 2.27
CA LEU A 102 8.84 -16.64 3.58
C LEU A 102 7.75 -15.79 4.28
N GLY A 103 7.73 -14.48 4.04
CA GLY A 103 6.68 -13.58 4.52
C GLY A 103 5.29 -13.96 4.02
N ASP A 104 5.17 -14.29 2.74
CA ASP A 104 3.91 -14.71 2.12
C ASP A 104 3.44 -16.05 2.69
N LEU A 105 4.33 -17.03 2.80
CA LEU A 105 4.04 -18.33 3.42
C LEU A 105 3.48 -18.18 4.85
N LEU A 106 4.13 -17.35 5.68
CA LEU A 106 3.73 -17.14 7.06
C LEU A 106 2.42 -16.35 7.19
N SER A 107 2.25 -15.29 6.40
CA SER A 107 1.05 -14.46 6.41
C SER A 107 -0.19 -15.22 5.93
N ASN A 108 -0.08 -15.99 4.83
CA ASN A 108 -1.12 -16.88 4.33
C ASN A 108 -1.50 -17.95 5.36
N THR A 109 -0.50 -18.62 5.95
CA THR A 109 -0.73 -19.63 7.00
C THR A 109 -1.43 -19.02 8.22
N THR A 110 -1.04 -17.81 8.61
CA THR A 110 -1.65 -17.06 9.72
C THR A 110 -3.10 -16.73 9.42
N GLY A 111 -3.42 -16.25 8.21
CA GLY A 111 -4.80 -16.02 7.77
C GLY A 111 -5.66 -17.27 7.87
N GLY A 112 -5.16 -18.41 7.39
CA GLY A 112 -5.83 -19.70 7.50
C GLY A 112 -6.04 -20.15 8.96
N ALA A 113 -5.04 -19.95 9.81
CA ALA A 113 -5.12 -20.27 11.24
C ALA A 113 -6.16 -19.42 11.99
N LEU A 114 -6.18 -18.10 11.74
CA LEU A 114 -7.15 -17.17 12.31
C LEU A 114 -8.56 -17.50 11.82
N GLY A 115 -8.73 -17.73 10.51
CA GLY A 115 -10.00 -18.14 9.95
C GLY A 115 -10.53 -19.43 10.57
N ALA A 116 -9.67 -20.45 10.72
CA ALA A 116 -10.05 -21.74 11.31
C ALA A 116 -10.47 -21.61 12.78
N ALA A 117 -9.83 -20.71 13.53
CA ALA A 117 -10.23 -20.40 14.90
C ALA A 117 -11.59 -19.67 14.95
N LEU A 118 -11.86 -18.77 14.00
CA LEU A 118 -13.11 -18.01 13.92
C LEU A 118 -14.30 -18.84 13.44
N GLY A 119 -14.08 -19.83 12.56
CA GLY A 119 -15.14 -20.63 11.93
C GLY A 119 -16.17 -21.19 12.92
N PRO A 120 -15.76 -21.94 13.96
CA PRO A 120 -16.69 -22.48 14.96
C PRO A 120 -17.51 -21.42 15.72
N TRP A 121 -16.98 -20.21 15.87
CA TRP A 121 -17.63 -19.11 16.61
C TRP A 121 -18.74 -18.44 15.81
N LEU A 122 -18.69 -18.48 14.47
CA LEU A 122 -19.66 -17.80 13.60
C LEU A 122 -21.10 -18.27 13.83
N GLY A 123 -21.31 -19.54 14.18
CA GLY A 123 -22.66 -20.03 14.50
C GLY A 123 -23.29 -19.31 15.70
N GLY A 124 -22.48 -18.98 16.72
CA GLY A 124 -22.91 -18.20 17.89
C GLY A 124 -23.07 -16.71 17.60
N VAL A 125 -22.36 -16.19 16.59
CA VAL A 125 -22.48 -14.79 16.13
C VAL A 125 -23.74 -14.58 15.30
N LEU A 126 -24.12 -15.55 14.45
CA LEU A 126 -25.28 -15.45 13.57
C LEU A 126 -26.62 -15.68 14.30
N CYS A 127 -26.62 -16.43 15.39
CA CYS A 127 -27.81 -16.67 16.23
C CYS A 127 -27.50 -16.43 17.71
N PRO A 128 -27.19 -15.19 18.12
CA PRO A 128 -26.76 -14.90 19.47
C PRO A 128 -27.94 -14.89 20.45
N THR A 129 -27.72 -15.32 21.68
CA THR A 129 -28.65 -15.04 22.79
C THR A 129 -28.69 -13.53 23.07
N ARG A 130 -29.74 -13.02 23.72
CA ARG A 130 -29.85 -11.57 24.04
C ARG A 130 -28.60 -11.01 24.74
N GLY A 131 -28.03 -11.76 25.68
CA GLY A 131 -26.79 -11.38 26.37
C GLY A 131 -25.57 -11.40 25.44
N ALA A 132 -25.44 -12.43 24.60
CA ALA A 132 -24.37 -12.51 23.60
C ALA A 132 -24.48 -11.39 22.55
N ALA A 133 -25.69 -11.06 22.09
CA ALA A 133 -25.93 -10.01 21.11
C ALA A 133 -25.46 -8.64 21.62
N ARG A 134 -25.73 -8.30 22.88
CA ARG A 134 -25.24 -7.06 23.50
C ARG A 134 -23.71 -7.02 23.57
N ARG A 135 -23.08 -8.14 23.93
CA ARG A 135 -21.60 -8.25 23.97
C ARG A 135 -20.99 -8.14 22.57
N LEU A 136 -21.59 -8.79 21.58
CA LEU A 136 -21.17 -8.71 20.18
C LEU A 136 -21.31 -7.30 19.62
N LEU A 137 -22.43 -6.61 19.92
CA LEU A 137 -22.61 -5.22 19.52
C LEU A 137 -21.57 -4.31 20.17
N ALA A 138 -21.40 -4.41 21.50
CA ALA A 138 -20.41 -3.60 22.22
C ALA A 138 -18.98 -3.86 21.72
N GLY A 139 -18.62 -5.14 21.54
CA GLY A 139 -17.33 -5.54 20.99
C GLY A 139 -17.14 -5.08 19.55
N GLY A 140 -18.18 -5.15 18.72
CA GLY A 140 -18.15 -4.68 17.33
C GLY A 140 -17.98 -3.16 17.25
N VAL A 141 -18.70 -2.40 18.08
CA VAL A 141 -18.53 -0.93 18.17
C VAL A 141 -17.12 -0.59 18.67
N ALA A 142 -16.63 -1.27 19.71
CA ALA A 142 -15.29 -1.06 20.23
C ALA A 142 -14.21 -1.38 19.17
N ALA A 143 -14.35 -2.49 18.44
CA ALA A 143 -13.45 -2.87 17.36
C ALA A 143 -13.48 -1.84 16.22
N TRP A 144 -14.67 -1.37 15.83
CA TRP A 144 -14.82 -0.33 14.81
C TRP A 144 -14.18 0.99 15.23
N LEU A 145 -14.43 1.46 16.46
CA LEU A 145 -13.77 2.66 17.00
C LEU A 145 -12.25 2.48 17.09
N GLY A 146 -11.78 1.29 17.48
CA GLY A 146 -10.37 0.94 17.49
C GLY A 146 -9.74 1.00 16.09
N LEU A 147 -10.42 0.50 15.06
CA LEU A 147 -9.98 0.60 13.66
C LEU A 147 -9.93 2.06 13.18
N LEU A 148 -10.93 2.88 13.53
CA LEU A 148 -10.91 4.31 13.23
C LEU A 148 -9.76 5.02 13.94
N ALA A 149 -9.55 4.75 15.23
CA ALA A 149 -8.44 5.32 15.99
C ALA A 149 -7.07 4.92 15.41
N LEU A 150 -6.90 3.64 15.06
CA LEU A 150 -5.70 3.12 14.42
C LEU A 150 -5.46 3.78 13.05
N SER A 151 -6.51 3.87 12.23
CA SER A 151 -6.45 4.55 10.94
C SER A 151 -6.05 6.02 11.08
N GLY A 152 -6.70 6.74 12.02
CA GLY A 152 -6.34 8.13 12.33
C GLY A 152 -4.88 8.26 12.76
N TRP A 153 -4.40 7.35 13.63
CA TRP A 153 -3.03 7.31 14.11
C TRP A 153 -2.01 6.97 13.00
N LEU A 154 -2.32 6.04 12.10
CA LEU A 154 -1.48 5.69 10.93
C LEU A 154 -1.41 6.83 9.91
N GLN A 155 -2.47 7.63 9.77
CA GLN A 155 -2.54 8.79 8.88
C GLN A 155 -1.88 10.05 9.45
N GLN A 156 -1.49 10.05 10.73
CA GLN A 156 -0.76 11.17 11.31
C GLN A 156 0.55 11.42 10.53
N PRO A 157 1.01 12.68 10.50
CA PRO A 157 2.30 12.99 9.91
C PRO A 157 3.41 12.16 10.56
N GLY A 158 4.40 11.76 9.75
CA GLY A 158 5.52 10.97 10.23
C GLY A 158 6.47 10.61 9.10
N ALA A 159 7.76 10.75 9.36
CA ALA A 159 8.81 10.28 8.47
C ALA A 159 9.12 8.80 8.74
N GLY A 160 9.40 8.05 7.68
CA GLY A 160 10.04 6.75 7.76
C GLY A 160 11.44 6.85 8.38
N ASP A 161 11.92 5.76 8.97
CA ASP A 161 13.25 5.71 9.58
C ASP A 161 14.34 5.76 8.50
N GLY A 162 15.59 6.04 8.88
CA GLY A 162 16.74 5.95 7.97
C GLY A 162 17.39 7.25 7.53
N SER A 163 18.24 7.19 6.50
CA SER A 163 18.83 8.39 5.89
C SER A 163 17.92 8.93 4.79
N LEU A 164 17.71 10.26 4.75
CA LEU A 164 16.94 10.86 3.67
C LEU A 164 17.81 11.00 2.43
N THR A 165 17.28 10.60 1.27
CA THR A 165 17.95 10.75 -0.03
C THR A 165 17.00 11.41 -1.02
N SER A 166 17.48 12.48 -1.66
CA SER A 166 16.81 13.18 -2.74
C SER A 166 17.17 12.52 -4.08
N THR A 167 16.21 12.40 -4.98
CA THR A 167 16.44 11.84 -6.32
C THR A 167 15.52 12.47 -7.37
N TRP A 168 16.11 13.00 -8.44
CA TRP A 168 15.40 13.55 -9.60
C TRP A 168 15.36 12.55 -10.74
N ALA A 169 14.31 12.63 -11.56
CA ALA A 169 14.21 11.82 -12.77
C ALA A 169 15.48 11.91 -13.62
N ARG A 170 15.90 10.76 -14.18
CA ARG A 170 17.11 10.56 -15.02
C ARG A 170 18.47 10.57 -14.30
N HIS A 171 18.54 10.96 -13.03
CA HIS A 171 19.79 10.88 -12.26
C HIS A 171 19.96 9.54 -11.54
N SER A 172 18.88 8.77 -11.35
CA SER A 172 18.92 7.45 -10.75
C SER A 172 18.67 6.33 -11.77
N PRO A 173 19.31 5.16 -11.62
CA PRO A 173 19.10 4.00 -12.50
C PRO A 173 17.71 3.35 -12.37
N ARG A 174 16.79 3.91 -11.56
CA ARG A 174 15.46 3.36 -11.34
C ARG A 174 14.62 3.33 -12.63
N PRO A 175 13.91 2.21 -12.91
CA PRO A 175 13.06 2.09 -14.09
C PRO A 175 11.89 3.10 -14.03
N ASN A 176 11.27 3.36 -15.18
CA ASN A 176 10.11 4.25 -15.31
C ASN A 176 10.36 5.69 -14.84
N ALA A 177 11.54 6.25 -15.15
CA ALA A 177 11.78 7.67 -14.92
C ALA A 177 10.88 8.54 -15.82
N PHE A 178 10.49 9.71 -15.32
CA PHE A 178 9.80 10.73 -16.09
C PHE A 178 10.59 11.09 -17.36
N LEU A 179 9.90 11.06 -18.52
CA LEU A 179 10.55 11.30 -19.81
C LEU A 179 10.85 12.77 -20.11
N GLY A 180 10.38 13.70 -19.28
CA GLY A 180 10.76 15.11 -19.37
C GLY A 180 12.10 15.40 -18.68
N SER A 181 12.31 16.66 -18.30
CA SER A 181 13.46 17.10 -17.50
C SER A 181 12.98 17.83 -16.24
N VAL A 182 13.69 17.61 -15.13
CA VAL A 182 13.49 18.34 -13.88
C VAL A 182 14.54 19.45 -13.82
N HIS A 183 14.10 20.69 -13.63
CA HIS A 183 14.97 21.86 -13.54
C HIS A 183 15.16 22.33 -12.10
N PHE A 184 14.14 22.12 -11.27
CA PHE A 184 14.17 22.52 -9.87
C PHE A 184 13.30 21.57 -9.05
N ALA A 185 13.77 21.23 -7.87
CA ALA A 185 12.97 20.66 -6.80
C ALA A 185 13.34 21.37 -5.50
N GLY A 186 12.34 21.77 -4.73
CA GLY A 186 12.52 22.43 -3.45
C GLY A 186 11.47 22.00 -2.45
N LEU A 187 11.88 21.93 -1.19
CA LEU A 187 11.04 21.55 -0.05
C LEU A 187 11.03 22.73 0.91
N ASP A 188 9.88 23.39 1.07
CA ASP A 188 9.70 24.62 1.85
C ASP A 188 10.75 25.70 1.54
N GLY A 189 11.04 25.90 0.25
CA GLY A 189 12.05 26.86 -0.20
C GLY A 189 13.50 26.37 -0.14
N VAL A 190 13.78 25.22 0.47
CA VAL A 190 15.10 24.61 0.48
C VAL A 190 15.32 23.82 -0.81
N ALA A 191 16.33 24.18 -1.60
CA ALA A 191 16.64 23.48 -2.85
C ALA A 191 17.15 22.06 -2.58
N MET A 192 16.56 21.08 -3.27
CA MET A 192 16.90 19.67 -3.13
C MET A 192 17.92 19.26 -4.19
N PRO A 193 18.99 18.52 -3.84
CA PRO A 193 19.99 18.11 -4.81
C PRO A 193 19.39 17.09 -5.80
N PRO A 194 19.90 17.01 -7.05
CA PRO A 194 19.47 16.00 -8.03
C PRO A 194 19.62 14.56 -7.53
N GLU A 195 20.66 14.31 -6.76
CA GLU A 195 20.93 13.04 -6.09
C GLU A 195 21.69 13.29 -4.77
N GLY A 196 21.43 12.46 -3.76
CA GLY A 196 22.16 12.48 -2.49
C GLY A 196 21.38 13.04 -1.31
N THR A 197 22.07 13.30 -0.21
CA THR A 197 21.45 13.70 1.06
C THR A 197 20.88 15.13 0.98
N PRO A 198 19.59 15.35 1.31
CA PRO A 198 19.04 16.69 1.40
C PRO A 198 19.75 17.54 2.45
N PRO A 199 19.92 18.85 2.19
CA PRO A 199 20.33 19.78 3.23
C PRO A 199 19.35 19.75 4.40
N GLU A 200 19.87 19.94 5.61
CA GLU A 200 19.06 20.04 6.83
C GLU A 200 18.12 18.83 7.07
N SER A 201 18.56 17.62 6.73
CA SER A 201 17.75 16.39 6.83
C SER A 201 17.06 16.19 8.20
N LEU A 202 17.69 16.60 9.31
CA LEU A 202 17.06 16.56 10.64
C LEU A 202 15.90 17.55 10.78
N ALA A 203 16.05 18.77 10.26
CA ALA A 203 14.98 19.77 10.28
C ALA A 203 13.81 19.34 9.39
N LEU A 204 14.10 18.76 8.21
CA LEU A 204 13.09 18.20 7.32
C LEU A 204 12.27 17.09 8.00
N ARG A 205 12.93 16.22 8.77
CA ARG A 205 12.24 15.18 9.57
C ARG A 205 11.30 15.78 10.60
N SER A 206 11.73 16.81 11.32
CA SER A 206 10.89 17.50 12.30
C SER A 206 9.63 18.10 11.63
N ARG A 207 9.77 18.70 10.45
CA ARG A 207 8.64 19.24 9.68
C ARG A 207 7.67 18.15 9.21
N PHE A 208 8.18 16.99 8.78
CA PHE A 208 7.33 15.84 8.48
C PHE A 208 6.51 15.37 9.67
N GLU A 209 7.06 15.43 10.88
CA GLU A 209 6.35 15.05 12.11
C GLU A 209 5.32 16.10 12.53
N GLN A 210 5.56 17.37 12.20
CA GLN A 210 4.62 18.47 12.42
C GLN A 210 3.46 18.47 11.39
N GLY A 211 3.66 17.82 10.23
CA GLY A 211 2.64 17.76 9.17
C GLY A 211 2.51 19.03 8.35
N GLU A 212 3.58 19.82 8.31
CA GLU A 212 3.69 21.03 7.51
C GLU A 212 4.80 20.81 6.49
N ILE A 213 4.42 20.63 5.24
CA ILE A 213 5.37 20.51 4.15
C ILE A 213 4.80 20.99 2.82
N GLY A 214 5.59 21.72 2.06
CA GLY A 214 5.39 22.07 0.66
C GLY A 214 6.53 21.57 -0.20
N LEU A 215 6.20 20.80 -1.24
CA LEU A 215 7.09 20.39 -2.31
C LEU A 215 6.77 21.22 -3.56
N ALA A 216 7.78 21.88 -4.11
CA ALA A 216 7.70 22.60 -5.38
C ALA A 216 8.69 21.99 -6.38
N VAL A 217 8.21 21.64 -7.58
CA VAL A 217 9.03 21.07 -8.65
C VAL A 217 8.73 21.78 -9.97
N GLN A 218 9.78 22.22 -10.66
CA GLN A 218 9.67 22.78 -12.01
C GLN A 218 10.23 21.78 -13.01
N VAL A 219 9.41 21.44 -14.01
CA VAL A 219 9.76 20.47 -15.05
C VAL A 219 9.46 20.99 -16.43
N VAL A 220 10.10 20.40 -17.43
CA VAL A 220 9.65 20.46 -18.82
C VAL A 220 8.97 19.14 -19.15
N SER A 221 7.73 19.20 -19.65
CA SER A 221 6.91 18.01 -19.85
C SER A 221 7.51 17.03 -20.85
N GLY A 222 7.52 15.74 -20.50
CA GLY A 222 7.78 14.65 -21.43
C GLY A 222 6.52 14.19 -22.17
N ARG A 223 6.67 13.14 -22.99
CA ARG A 223 5.51 12.41 -23.53
C ARG A 223 4.76 11.71 -22.37
N PRO A 224 3.41 11.63 -22.39
CA PRO A 224 2.65 10.87 -21.41
C PRO A 224 3.10 9.41 -21.34
N THR A 225 3.42 8.92 -20.14
CA THR A 225 3.79 7.52 -19.88
C THR A 225 2.73 6.81 -19.05
N ALA A 226 2.76 5.47 -19.00
CA ALA A 226 1.89 4.72 -18.10
C ALA A 226 2.17 5.07 -16.62
N PHE A 227 3.44 5.24 -16.26
CA PHE A 227 3.91 5.75 -14.97
C PHE A 227 5.30 6.38 -15.16
N GLY A 228 5.62 7.42 -14.41
CA GLY A 228 6.89 8.15 -14.52
C GLY A 228 7.21 8.91 -13.23
N TRP A 229 8.18 8.48 -12.44
CA TRP A 229 8.55 9.24 -11.23
C TRP A 229 9.33 10.50 -11.63
N ILE A 230 9.01 11.65 -11.00
CA ILE A 230 9.56 12.97 -11.34
C ILE A 230 10.61 13.36 -10.30
N TYR A 231 10.21 13.34 -9.04
CA TYR A 231 11.03 13.64 -7.88
C TYR A 231 10.63 12.70 -6.76
N MET A 232 11.61 12.15 -6.05
CA MET A 232 11.39 11.35 -4.85
C MET A 232 12.34 11.80 -3.75
N LEU A 233 11.78 11.90 -2.56
CA LEU A 233 12.51 11.84 -1.32
C LEU A 233 12.33 10.45 -0.71
N LEU A 234 13.43 9.76 -0.50
CA LEU A 234 13.48 8.38 0.00
C LEU A 234 13.98 8.38 1.44
N ALA A 235 13.53 7.42 2.22
CA ALA A 235 14.17 7.02 3.47
C ALA A 235 14.40 5.50 3.40
N ASP A 236 15.66 5.08 3.46
CA ASP A 236 16.08 3.69 3.25
C ASP A 236 15.36 3.01 2.07
N GLU A 237 15.55 3.60 0.88
CA GLU A 237 14.93 3.20 -0.40
C GLU A 237 13.40 3.38 -0.52
N SER A 238 12.69 3.67 0.58
CA SER A 238 11.23 3.78 0.64
C SER A 238 10.77 5.21 0.37
N PRO A 239 9.87 5.45 -0.61
CA PRO A 239 9.40 6.79 -0.95
C PRO A 239 8.59 7.42 0.19
N GLN A 240 9.04 8.58 0.65
CA GLN A 240 8.41 9.37 1.71
C GLN A 240 7.53 10.48 1.13
N LEU A 241 8.05 11.16 0.10
CA LEU A 241 7.43 12.32 -0.53
C LEU A 241 7.85 12.34 -1.99
N GLY A 242 6.95 12.70 -2.90
CA GLY A 242 7.35 12.86 -4.29
C GLY A 242 6.22 13.13 -5.25
N PHE A 243 6.62 13.49 -6.48
CA PHE A 243 5.72 13.61 -7.61
C PHE A 243 5.94 12.49 -8.62
N ASN A 244 4.84 11.98 -9.15
CA ASN A 244 4.84 11.04 -10.27
C ASN A 244 3.89 11.53 -11.37
N GLN A 245 4.13 11.09 -12.60
CA GLN A 245 3.27 11.25 -13.75
C GLN A 245 2.56 9.91 -14.05
N GLN A 246 1.25 9.97 -14.31
CA GLN A 246 0.47 8.85 -14.86
C GLN A 246 -0.38 9.37 -16.03
N GLY A 247 0.07 9.11 -17.25
CA GLY A 247 -0.47 9.73 -18.46
C GLY A 247 -0.36 11.25 -18.38
N ARG A 248 -1.50 11.93 -18.20
CA ARG A 248 -1.57 13.39 -18.01
C ARG A 248 -1.90 13.81 -16.58
N ARG A 249 -1.93 12.87 -15.64
CA ARG A 249 -2.17 13.10 -14.22
C ARG A 249 -0.85 13.34 -13.51
N ALA A 250 -0.85 14.21 -12.51
CA ALA A 250 0.20 14.27 -11.50
C ALA A 250 -0.27 13.53 -10.26
N LEU A 251 0.61 12.78 -9.62
CA LEU A 251 0.37 12.08 -8.37
C LEU A 251 1.32 12.65 -7.33
N LEU A 252 0.78 13.05 -6.17
CA LEU A 252 1.57 13.45 -5.00
C LEU A 252 1.48 12.34 -3.96
N VAL A 253 2.63 11.85 -3.51
CA VAL A 253 2.75 10.98 -2.35
C VAL A 253 3.18 11.84 -1.17
N VAL A 254 2.50 11.72 -0.01
CA VAL A 254 2.86 12.45 1.22
C VAL A 254 3.20 11.50 2.36
N PRO A 255 4.09 11.93 3.28
CA PRO A 255 4.51 11.10 4.39
C PRO A 255 3.42 10.95 5.45
N VAL A 256 3.29 9.73 5.96
CA VAL A 256 2.39 9.32 7.02
C VAL A 256 3.09 8.28 7.90
N ARG A 257 2.69 8.18 9.17
CA ARG A 257 3.21 7.18 10.11
C ARG A 257 3.08 5.74 9.58
N GLY A 258 2.04 5.46 8.79
CA GLY A 258 1.83 4.17 8.13
C GLY A 258 3.00 3.68 7.27
N LEU A 259 3.86 4.58 6.77
CA LEU A 259 5.06 4.22 6.02
C LEU A 259 6.06 3.41 6.85
N ARG A 260 6.14 3.63 8.17
CA ARG A 260 7.00 2.82 9.08
C ARG A 260 6.56 1.36 9.13
N TYR A 261 5.27 1.12 8.88
CA TYR A 261 4.66 -0.20 8.80
C TYR A 261 4.58 -0.70 7.35
N LYS A 262 5.27 -0.05 6.42
CA LYS A 262 5.27 -0.40 4.99
C LYS A 262 3.85 -0.49 4.42
N LEU A 263 2.97 0.39 4.86
CA LEU A 263 1.63 0.56 4.31
C LEU A 263 1.65 1.60 3.19
N ARG A 264 0.65 1.56 2.31
CA ARG A 264 0.57 2.53 1.20
C ARG A 264 0.30 3.94 1.76
N PRO A 265 1.09 4.95 1.38
CA PRO A 265 0.79 6.32 1.76
C PRO A 265 -0.42 6.85 0.98
N PRO A 266 -1.16 7.83 1.54
CA PRO A 266 -2.20 8.51 0.78
C PRO A 266 -1.59 9.21 -0.44
N THR A 267 -2.21 8.99 -1.60
CA THR A 267 -1.78 9.56 -2.88
C THR A 267 -2.86 10.47 -3.42
N LEU A 268 -2.52 11.72 -3.72
CA LEU A 268 -3.43 12.69 -4.30
C LEU A 268 -3.21 12.78 -5.82
N SER A 269 -4.28 12.64 -6.61
CA SER A 269 -4.20 12.66 -8.07
C SER A 269 -4.82 13.94 -8.66
N LEU A 270 -4.10 14.60 -9.56
CA LEU A 270 -4.57 15.79 -10.29
C LEU A 270 -4.70 15.51 -11.80
N PRO A 271 -5.92 15.28 -12.31
CA PRO A 271 -6.16 15.06 -13.73
C PRO A 271 -5.84 16.28 -14.63
N GLY A 272 -5.10 16.03 -15.70
CA GLY A 272 -4.72 17.08 -16.66
C GLY A 272 -3.68 18.06 -16.11
N ALA A 273 -2.91 17.64 -15.11
CA ALA A 273 -1.74 18.35 -14.59
C ALA A 273 -0.63 18.53 -15.63
N PHE A 274 -0.62 17.72 -16.70
CA PHE A 274 0.32 17.86 -17.81
C PHE A 274 -0.36 18.24 -19.13
N PRO A 275 0.33 19.06 -19.97
CA PRO A 275 -0.14 19.40 -21.30
C PRO A 275 -0.13 18.17 -22.23
N ARG A 276 -0.89 18.25 -23.34
CA ARG A 276 -0.90 17.18 -24.36
C ARG A 276 0.39 17.17 -25.18
N ARG A 277 0.96 18.36 -25.44
CA ARG A 277 2.21 18.52 -26.17
C ARG A 277 3.38 18.39 -25.18
N PRO A 278 4.44 17.64 -25.52
CA PRO A 278 5.67 17.63 -24.74
C PRO A 278 6.39 18.97 -24.84
N SER A 279 7.46 19.12 -24.08
CA SER A 279 8.36 20.29 -24.09
C SER A 279 7.70 21.58 -23.62
N VAL A 280 6.72 21.49 -22.72
CA VAL A 280 6.04 22.64 -22.11
C VAL A 280 6.49 22.76 -20.66
N PRO A 281 6.91 23.94 -20.19
CA PRO A 281 7.19 24.17 -18.77
C PRO A 281 5.95 23.93 -17.90
N VAL A 282 6.12 23.16 -16.83
CA VAL A 282 5.10 22.84 -15.83
C VAL A 282 5.67 23.08 -14.45
N ALA A 283 4.98 23.87 -13.63
CA ALA A 283 5.25 23.99 -12.20
C ALA A 283 4.27 23.09 -11.45
N LEU A 284 4.80 22.20 -10.60
CA LEU A 284 4.04 21.36 -9.69
C LEU A 284 4.30 21.85 -8.27
N GLU A 285 3.22 22.01 -7.51
CA GLU A 285 3.27 22.37 -6.10
C GLU A 285 2.35 21.42 -5.35
N GLY A 286 2.74 20.97 -4.18
CA GLY A 286 1.89 20.06 -3.42
C GLY A 286 2.49 19.76 -2.07
N GLY A 287 1.67 19.31 -1.14
CA GLY A 287 2.16 19.08 0.20
C GLY A 287 1.07 18.74 1.18
N ARG A 288 1.38 18.94 2.46
CA ARG A 288 0.49 18.65 3.57
C ARG A 288 0.50 19.81 4.56
N GLN A 289 -0.68 20.14 5.07
CA GLN A 289 -0.87 21.07 6.17
C GLN A 289 -1.87 20.46 7.16
N GLY A 290 -1.36 19.94 8.28
CA GLY A 290 -2.17 19.23 9.26
C GLY A 290 -2.77 17.93 8.69
N ASN A 291 -4.09 17.88 8.48
CA ASN A 291 -4.78 16.77 7.82
C ASN A 291 -5.13 17.06 6.36
N ARG A 292 -4.82 18.25 5.83
CA ARG A 292 -5.10 18.61 4.43
C ARG A 292 -3.90 18.25 3.56
N ILE A 293 -4.14 17.50 2.48
CA ILE A 293 -3.19 17.28 1.38
C ILE A 293 -3.65 18.14 0.21
N TRP A 294 -2.72 18.79 -0.48
CA TRP A 294 -3.03 19.63 -1.64
C TRP A 294 -2.04 19.37 -2.77
N LEU A 295 -2.51 19.55 -4.00
CA LEU A 295 -1.71 19.37 -5.22
C LEU A 295 -2.19 20.38 -6.27
N ALA A 296 -1.25 21.15 -6.81
CA ALA A 296 -1.46 22.11 -7.87
C ALA A 296 -0.47 21.90 -9.04
N SER A 297 -0.92 22.27 -10.23
CA SER A 297 -0.11 22.32 -11.44
C SER A 297 -0.41 23.60 -12.20
N SER A 298 0.64 24.25 -12.70
CA SER A 298 0.56 25.47 -13.50
C SER A 298 1.33 25.30 -14.81
N TYR A 299 0.68 25.52 -15.95
CA TYR A 299 1.31 25.56 -17.27
C TYR A 299 0.49 26.40 -18.26
N ALA A 300 1.16 27.08 -19.19
CA ALA A 300 0.53 27.90 -20.23
C ALA A 300 -0.55 28.88 -19.68
N GLY A 301 -0.24 29.56 -18.56
CA GLY A 301 -1.15 30.51 -17.91
C GLY A 301 -2.37 29.89 -17.22
N ARG A 302 -2.47 28.55 -17.15
CA ARG A 302 -3.56 27.84 -16.47
C ARG A 302 -3.04 27.20 -15.20
N ARG A 303 -3.75 27.41 -14.09
CA ARG A 303 -3.55 26.71 -12.82
C ARG A 303 -4.68 25.72 -12.58
N ARG A 304 -4.32 24.51 -12.14
CA ARG A 304 -5.25 23.48 -11.68
C ARG A 304 -4.84 23.07 -10.28
N ALA A 305 -5.79 22.80 -9.41
CA ALA A 305 -5.51 22.33 -8.06
C ALA A 305 -6.57 21.33 -7.60
N THR A 306 -6.20 20.49 -6.65
CA THR A 306 -7.08 19.57 -5.94
C THR A 306 -6.59 19.44 -4.50
N GLU A 307 -7.50 19.13 -3.59
CA GLU A 307 -7.19 18.91 -2.18
C GLU A 307 -7.98 17.74 -1.62
N LEU A 308 -7.47 17.15 -0.54
CA LEU A 308 -8.10 16.09 0.22
C LEU A 308 -7.89 16.33 1.71
N VAL A 309 -8.97 16.33 2.48
CA VAL A 309 -8.90 16.35 3.95
C VAL A 309 -8.88 14.90 4.43
N LEU A 310 -7.74 14.48 4.97
CA LEU A 310 -7.57 13.16 5.59
C LEU A 310 -8.49 13.02 6.79
N SER A 311 -9.05 11.81 6.92
CA SER A 311 -9.94 11.44 8.01
C SER A 311 -9.74 9.96 8.33
N PRO A 312 -10.08 9.53 9.56
CA PRO A 312 -10.02 8.12 9.95
C PRO A 312 -10.73 7.15 9.00
N SER A 313 -11.76 7.57 8.26
CA SER A 313 -12.44 6.70 7.30
C SER A 313 -11.62 6.41 6.04
N HIS A 314 -10.54 7.15 5.76
CA HIS A 314 -9.66 6.90 4.61
C HIS A 314 -8.60 5.82 4.84
N GLY A 315 -8.56 5.18 6.02
CA GLY A 315 -7.51 4.21 6.37
C GLY A 315 -7.43 3.00 5.44
N TRP A 316 -8.56 2.63 4.84
CA TRP A 316 -8.62 1.51 3.90
C TRP A 316 -7.76 1.76 2.65
N ALA A 317 -7.52 3.02 2.25
CA ALA A 317 -6.68 3.34 1.10
C ALA A 317 -5.22 2.91 1.29
N MET A 318 -4.77 2.77 2.54
CA MET A 318 -3.44 2.24 2.88
C MET A 318 -3.30 0.74 2.57
N LEU A 319 -4.44 0.06 2.42
CA LEU A 319 -4.60 -1.36 2.13
C LEU A 319 -5.28 -1.57 0.77
N ASP A 320 -5.48 -0.54 -0.06
CA ASP A 320 -6.10 -0.76 -1.36
C ASP A 320 -5.08 -1.42 -2.31
N PRO A 321 -5.34 -2.60 -2.88
CA PRO A 321 -4.42 -3.24 -3.84
C PRO A 321 -4.43 -2.55 -5.21
N PHE A 322 -5.45 -1.74 -5.55
CA PHE A 322 -5.72 -1.25 -6.92
C PHE A 322 -5.29 0.19 -7.22
N GLY A 323 -4.45 0.79 -6.36
CA GLY A 323 -3.97 2.18 -6.47
C GLY A 323 -3.61 2.67 -7.88
#